data_AF-A0A1G0IU09-F1
#
_entry.id   AF-A0A1G0IU09-F1
#
_cell.length_a   1.000
_cell.length_b   1.000
_cell.length_c   1.000
_cell.angle_alpha   90.00
_cell.angle_beta   90.00
_cell.angle_gamma   90.00
#
_symmetry.space_group_name_H-M   'P 1'
#
loop_
_entity.id
_entity.type
_entity.pdbx_description
1 polymer ?
#
loop_
_entity_poly.entity_id
_entity_poly.type
_entity_poly.pdbx_seq_one_letter_code
_entity_poly.pdbx_strand_id
1 'polypeptide(L)'
;MTGVLHLSENLYRTLLCGGVALLVVFGTILTMPRLHFVARGIFLPAVNAPQGIHPNTQGVKIVEAGALLPPFEPLGWVSVQYHTIAADWATEHTVLRKVRALVADAGGHLVLVTVGGHTLSSTPKPLASQVLQGYVYREQEWN
;
A
#
# COMPACT_ATOMS: atom_id res chain seq x y z
N MET A 1 -58.78 -0.81 -34.02
CA MET A 1 -57.68 0.16 -33.81
C MET A 1 -57.21 0.22 -32.34
N THR A 2 -57.36 -0.85 -31.53
CA THR A 2 -56.97 -0.86 -30.11
C THR A 2 -55.65 -1.60 -29.84
N GLY A 3 -55.17 -2.45 -30.75
CA GLY A 3 -53.94 -3.24 -30.57
C GLY A 3 -52.63 -2.45 -30.71
N VAL A 4 -52.62 -1.31 -31.42
CA VAL A 4 -51.42 -0.49 -31.65
C VAL A 4 -51.09 0.39 -30.43
N LEU A 5 -52.11 0.89 -29.74
CA LEU A 5 -51.96 1.67 -28.50
C LEU A 5 -51.44 0.82 -27.33
N HIS A 6 -51.84 -0.45 -27.26
CA HIS A 6 -51.38 -1.36 -26.21
C HIS A 6 -49.90 -1.76 -26.36
N LEU A 7 -49.37 -1.72 -27.58
CA LEU A 7 -47.97 -2.04 -27.87
C LEU A 7 -47.03 -0.88 -27.45
N SER A 8 -47.44 0.36 -27.68
CA SER A 8 -46.66 1.55 -27.33
C SER A 8 -46.59 1.76 -25.81
N GLU A 9 -47.66 1.47 -25.08
CA GLU A 9 -47.71 1.57 -23.62
C GLU A 9 -46.78 0.54 -22.94
N ASN A 10 -46.76 -0.69 -23.46
CA ASN A 10 -45.84 -1.74 -22.98
C ASN A 10 -44.38 -1.41 -23.30
N LEU A 11 -44.10 -0.84 -24.48
CA LEU A 11 -42.76 -0.38 -24.84
C LEU A 11 -42.28 0.73 -23.90
N TYR A 12 -43.15 1.69 -23.58
CA TYR A 12 -42.86 2.82 -22.69
C TYR A 12 -42.58 2.37 -21.25
N ARG A 13 -43.38 1.43 -20.72
CA ARG A 13 -43.14 0.81 -19.40
C ARG A 13 -41.82 0.04 -19.35
N THR A 14 -41.44 -0.64 -20.43
CA THR A 14 -40.18 -1.40 -20.49
C THR A 14 -38.96 -0.47 -20.56
N LEU A 15 -39.06 0.62 -21.32
CA LEU A 15 -38.03 1.67 -21.37
C LEU A 15 -37.87 2.37 -20.02
N LEU A 16 -38.98 2.69 -19.33
CA LEU A 16 -38.93 3.27 -17.99
C LEU A 16 -38.32 2.31 -16.96
N CYS A 17 -38.75 1.04 -16.94
CA CYS A 17 -38.16 0.02 -16.06
C CYS A 17 -36.66 -0.17 -16.34
N GLY A 18 -36.25 -0.24 -17.62
CA GLY A 18 -34.85 -0.34 -18.01
C GLY A 18 -34.04 0.87 -17.56
N GLY A 19 -34.57 2.07 -17.72
CA GLY A 19 -33.93 3.32 -17.27
C GLY A 19 -33.75 3.37 -15.75
N VAL A 20 -34.80 3.03 -14.98
CA VAL A 20 -34.72 3.01 -13.51
C VAL A 20 -33.74 1.94 -13.03
N ALA A 21 -33.77 0.74 -13.61
CA ALA A 21 -32.82 -0.32 -13.26
C ALA A 21 -31.36 0.11 -13.52
N LEU A 22 -31.10 0.77 -14.64
CA LEU A 22 -29.77 1.27 -14.99
C LEU A 22 -29.31 2.38 -14.03
N LEU A 23 -30.23 3.25 -13.61
CA LEU A 23 -29.96 4.31 -12.64
C LEU A 23 -29.65 3.74 -11.25
N VAL A 24 -30.37 2.69 -10.82
CA VAL A 24 -30.10 1.96 -9.57
C VAL A 24 -28.73 1.28 -9.63
N VAL A 25 -28.40 0.60 -10.73
CA VAL A 25 -27.07 -0.03 -10.90
C VAL A 25 -25.97 1.03 -10.86
N PHE A 26 -26.12 2.14 -11.59
CA PHE A 26 -25.14 3.22 -11.59
C PHE A 26 -24.98 3.87 -10.20
N GLY A 27 -26.10 4.09 -9.50
CA GLY A 27 -26.12 4.56 -8.11
C GLY A 27 -25.37 3.61 -7.18
N THR A 28 -25.65 2.31 -7.26
CA THR A 28 -24.95 1.31 -6.43
C THR A 28 -23.44 1.29 -6.68
N ILE A 29 -23.00 1.36 -7.94
CA ILE A 29 -21.57 1.42 -8.30
C ILE A 29 -20.90 2.69 -7.75
N LEU A 30 -21.56 3.85 -7.85
CA LEU A 30 -21.02 5.10 -7.31
C LEU A 30 -21.00 5.13 -5.77
N THR A 31 -21.96 4.47 -5.13
CA THR A 31 -22.02 4.37 -3.66
C THR A 31 -21.11 3.30 -3.09
N MET A 32 -20.48 2.45 -3.91
CA MET A 32 -19.48 1.50 -3.39
C MET A 32 -18.34 2.30 -2.75
N PRO A 33 -18.07 2.10 -1.45
CA PRO A 33 -16.98 2.79 -0.79
C PRO A 33 -15.69 2.36 -1.47
N ARG A 34 -15.01 3.31 -2.11
CA ARG A 34 -13.65 3.10 -2.59
C ARG A 34 -12.80 2.76 -1.38
N LEU A 35 -12.41 1.49 -1.25
CA LEU A 35 -11.49 1.05 -0.22
C LEU A 35 -10.15 1.73 -0.49
N HIS A 36 -9.88 2.80 0.26
CA HIS A 36 -8.60 3.49 0.22
C HIS A 36 -7.60 2.68 1.05
N PHE A 37 -6.86 1.81 0.38
CA PHE A 37 -5.71 1.16 0.96
C PHE A 37 -4.51 2.12 0.94
N VAL A 38 -3.88 2.33 2.09
CA VAL A 38 -2.69 3.18 2.22
C VAL A 38 -1.62 2.42 2.98
N ALA A 39 -0.38 2.41 2.47
CA ALA A 39 0.75 1.81 3.16
C ALA A 39 1.04 2.60 4.45
N ARG A 40 0.97 1.91 5.58
CA ARG A 40 1.27 2.45 6.90
C ARG A 40 2.67 2.00 7.29
N GLY A 41 3.42 2.88 7.91
CA GLY A 41 4.74 2.52 8.38
C GLY A 41 5.19 3.42 9.51
N ILE A 42 6.04 2.86 10.36
CA ILE A 42 6.65 3.53 11.49
C ILE A 42 8.16 3.34 11.44
N PHE A 43 8.87 4.38 11.85
CA PHE A 43 10.29 4.32 12.15
C PHE A 43 10.47 4.51 13.66
N LEU A 44 11.20 3.59 14.28
CA LEU A 44 11.52 3.57 15.69
C LEU A 44 13.01 3.85 15.84
N PRO A 45 13.40 5.10 16.18
CA PRO A 45 14.81 5.45 16.32
C PRO A 45 15.46 4.71 17.48
N ALA A 46 16.74 4.39 17.32
CA ALA A 46 17.58 4.02 18.45
C ALA A 46 17.73 5.22 19.41
N VAL A 47 17.97 4.95 20.69
CA VAL A 47 17.97 5.94 21.80
C VAL A 47 18.87 7.16 21.53
N ASN A 48 19.89 7.02 20.67
CA ASN A 48 20.84 8.09 20.33
C ASN A 48 20.94 8.35 18.82
N ALA A 49 19.91 8.01 18.03
CA ALA A 49 19.98 8.16 16.59
C ALA A 49 20.01 9.66 16.17
N PRO A 50 21.03 10.11 15.42
CA PRO A 50 21.07 11.47 14.89
C PRO A 50 19.89 11.72 13.94
N GLN A 51 19.29 12.91 14.02
CA GLN A 51 18.18 13.28 13.12
C GLN A 51 18.66 13.29 11.65
N GLY A 52 17.80 12.85 10.74
CA GLY A 52 18.09 12.78 9.32
C GLY A 52 18.31 14.17 8.72
N ILE A 53 19.46 14.37 8.07
CA ILE A 53 19.77 15.60 7.34
C ILE A 53 19.40 15.33 5.88
N HIS A 54 18.18 15.72 5.51
CA HIS A 54 17.60 15.66 4.16
C HIS A 54 17.25 14.26 3.61
N PRO A 55 15.98 14.03 3.18
CA PRO A 55 15.56 12.73 2.69
C PRO A 55 16.07 12.46 1.27
N ASN A 56 17.18 11.71 1.14
CA ASN A 56 17.57 11.13 -0.15
C ASN A 56 16.99 9.73 -0.32
N THR A 57 15.78 9.63 -0.87
CA THR A 57 15.09 8.35 -1.08
C THR A 57 15.73 7.42 -2.11
N GLN A 58 16.58 7.94 -3.01
CA GLN A 58 17.26 7.14 -4.04
C GLN A 58 18.54 6.48 -3.53
N GLY A 59 19.10 6.95 -2.41
CA GLY A 59 20.29 6.39 -1.78
C GLY A 59 20.03 5.19 -0.87
N VAL A 60 18.76 4.87 -0.56
CA VAL A 60 18.42 3.81 0.41
C VAL A 60 18.47 2.43 -0.24
N LYS A 61 19.46 1.63 0.16
CA LYS A 61 19.60 0.20 -0.20
C LYS A 61 18.78 -0.67 0.76
N ILE A 62 18.04 -1.63 0.21
CA ILE A 62 17.32 -2.63 0.99
C ILE A 62 18.01 -3.97 0.72
N VAL A 63 18.55 -4.59 1.76
CA VAL A 63 19.38 -5.80 1.67
C VAL A 63 18.84 -6.89 2.59
N GLU A 64 19.04 -8.15 2.21
CA GLU A 64 18.68 -9.31 3.02
C GLU A 64 19.72 -9.60 4.10
N ALA A 65 19.30 -10.30 5.15
CA ALA A 65 20.14 -10.71 6.28
C ALA A 65 21.39 -11.47 5.79
N GLY A 66 22.58 -10.91 6.03
CA GLY A 66 23.87 -11.51 5.66
C GLY A 66 24.79 -10.64 4.82
N ALA A 67 24.29 -9.53 4.27
CA ALA A 67 25.06 -8.64 3.38
C ALA A 67 25.76 -7.46 4.08
N LEU A 68 25.75 -7.38 5.42
CA LEU A 68 26.36 -6.25 6.13
C LEU A 68 27.88 -6.46 6.30
N LEU A 69 28.66 -5.66 5.58
CA LEU A 69 30.09 -5.46 5.87
C LEU A 69 30.37 -3.97 6.16
N PRO A 70 31.09 -3.66 7.25
CA PRO A 70 31.17 -2.34 7.91
C PRO A 70 31.89 -1.23 7.12
N PRO A 71 31.80 0.05 7.57
CA PRO A 71 31.18 0.52 8.82
C PRO A 71 29.77 1.13 8.66
N PHE A 72 28.81 0.57 9.41
CA PHE A 72 27.43 1.02 9.46
C PHE A 72 26.99 1.32 10.88
N GLU A 73 26.39 2.49 11.10
CA GLU A 73 25.82 2.91 12.38
C GLU A 73 24.32 2.57 12.43
N PRO A 74 23.84 1.86 13.47
CA PRO A 74 22.43 1.54 13.61
C PRO A 74 21.62 2.79 13.97
N LEU A 75 20.63 3.12 13.15
CA LEU A 75 19.71 4.25 13.39
C LEU A 75 18.41 3.83 14.06
N GLY A 76 17.99 2.57 13.93
CA GLY A 76 16.75 2.09 14.52
C GLY A 76 16.08 0.98 13.74
N TRP A 77 14.76 0.90 13.86
CA TRP A 77 13.93 -0.13 13.25
C TRP A 77 12.83 0.50 12.38
N VAL A 78 12.56 -0.10 11.23
CA VAL A 78 11.45 0.29 10.36
C VAL A 78 10.46 -0.86 10.23
N SER A 79 9.18 -0.54 10.26
CA SER A 79 8.10 -1.49 10.00
C SER A 79 7.07 -0.84 9.09
N VAL A 80 6.83 -1.45 7.92
CA VAL A 80 5.84 -1.01 6.94
C VAL A 80 4.89 -2.15 6.62
N GLN A 81 3.61 -1.84 6.62
CA GLN A 81 2.53 -2.75 6.28
C GLN A 81 1.57 -2.11 5.28
N TYR A 82 1.14 -2.89 4.30
CA TYR A 82 0.15 -2.48 3.33
C TYR A 82 -0.89 -3.58 3.14
N HIS A 83 -2.15 -3.25 3.40
CA HIS A 83 -3.28 -4.14 3.19
C HIS A 83 -3.84 -3.95 1.78
N THR A 84 -4.14 -5.04 1.09
CA THR A 84 -4.66 -5.03 -0.29
C THR A 84 -5.60 -6.22 -0.49
N ILE A 85 -6.46 -6.14 -1.50
CA ILE A 85 -7.35 -7.24 -1.89
C ILE A 85 -6.55 -8.37 -2.56
N ALA A 86 -5.48 -8.03 -3.28
CA ALA A 86 -4.59 -8.98 -3.93
C ALA A 86 -3.13 -8.53 -3.78
N ALA A 87 -2.26 -9.47 -3.42
CA ALA A 87 -0.82 -9.24 -3.41
C ALA A 87 -0.29 -9.31 -4.84
N ASP A 88 0.23 -8.19 -5.34
CA ASP A 88 0.86 -8.08 -6.65
C ASP A 88 2.18 -7.28 -6.56
N TRP A 89 2.89 -7.19 -7.68
CA TRP A 89 4.14 -6.43 -7.77
C TRP A 89 3.94 -4.95 -7.40
N ALA A 90 2.78 -4.35 -7.71
CA ALA A 90 2.49 -2.96 -7.38
C ALA A 90 2.38 -2.74 -5.85
N THR A 91 1.83 -3.72 -5.13
CA THR A 91 1.75 -3.78 -3.67
C THR A 91 3.15 -3.79 -3.06
N GLU A 92 4.05 -4.63 -3.58
CA GLU A 92 5.44 -4.71 -3.14
C GLU A 92 6.18 -3.37 -3.36
N HIS A 93 6.06 -2.79 -4.55
CA HIS A 93 6.65 -1.49 -4.86
C HIS A 93 6.14 -0.37 -3.94
N THR A 94 4.88 -0.42 -3.55
CA THR A 94 4.28 0.57 -2.64
C THR A 94 4.91 0.47 -1.24
N VAL A 95 5.09 -0.75 -0.73
CA VAL A 95 5.78 -0.99 0.54
C VAL A 95 7.24 -0.56 0.46
N LEU A 96 7.98 -0.97 -0.56
CA LEU A 96 9.38 -0.59 -0.74
C LEU A 96 9.57 0.93 -0.84
N ARG A 97 8.68 1.63 -1.57
CA ARG A 97 8.70 3.10 -1.66
C ARG A 97 8.49 3.75 -0.30
N LYS A 98 7.54 3.24 0.49
CA LYS A 98 7.26 3.78 1.83
C LYS A 98 8.40 3.52 2.81
N VAL A 99 9.04 2.35 2.73
CA VAL A 99 10.25 2.02 3.51
C VAL A 99 11.38 3.00 3.17
N ARG A 100 11.69 3.20 1.88
CA ARG A 100 12.73 4.13 1.44
C ARG A 100 12.46 5.56 1.91
N ALA A 101 11.21 6.01 1.87
CA ALA A 101 10.83 7.33 2.38
C ALA A 101 11.10 7.46 3.89
N LEU A 102 10.62 6.51 4.70
CA LEU A 102 10.82 6.54 6.15
C LEU A 102 12.30 6.47 6.56
N VAL A 103 13.08 5.69 5.82
CA VAL A 103 14.51 5.51 6.09
C VAL A 103 15.30 6.74 5.66
N ALA A 104 14.97 7.32 4.51
CA ALA A 104 15.57 8.57 4.07
C ALA A 104 15.24 9.73 5.00
N ASP A 105 13.99 9.81 5.50
CA ASP A 105 13.58 10.80 6.50
C ASP A 105 14.39 10.65 7.81
N ALA A 106 14.77 9.41 8.16
CA ALA A 106 15.65 9.13 9.29
C ALA A 106 17.15 9.36 9.00
N GLY A 107 17.52 9.69 7.75
CA GLY A 107 18.92 9.81 7.32
C GLY A 107 19.67 8.47 7.27
N GLY A 108 18.93 7.38 7.07
CA GLY A 108 19.48 6.05 6.82
C GLY A 108 19.76 5.82 5.34
N HIS A 109 20.73 4.95 5.08
CA HIS A 109 21.18 4.59 3.73
C HIS A 109 20.97 3.11 3.43
N LEU A 110 20.75 2.31 4.48
CA LEU A 110 20.60 0.87 4.36
C LEU A 110 19.49 0.35 5.27
N VAL A 111 18.69 -0.59 4.76
CA VAL A 111 17.73 -1.37 5.53
C VAL A 111 18.12 -2.83 5.42
N LEU A 112 18.35 -3.47 6.57
CA LEU A 112 18.50 -4.90 6.69
C LEU A 112 17.13 -5.53 6.92
N VAL A 113 16.58 -6.22 5.93
CA VAL A 113 15.27 -6.86 6.03
C VAL A 113 15.37 -8.09 6.94
N THR A 114 14.54 -8.11 7.98
CA THR A 114 14.40 -9.25 8.91
C THR A 114 13.13 -10.03 8.65
N VAL A 115 12.06 -9.34 8.24
CA VAL A 115 10.77 -9.94 7.91
C VAL A 115 10.29 -9.26 6.63
N GLY A 116 10.15 -10.03 5.56
CA GLY A 116 9.60 -9.57 4.29
C GLY A 116 8.68 -10.64 3.72
N GLY A 117 7.45 -10.26 3.36
CA GLY A 117 6.56 -11.19 2.68
C GLY A 117 5.07 -10.86 2.79
N HIS A 118 4.28 -11.78 2.24
CA HIS A 118 2.84 -11.73 2.23
C HIS A 118 2.27 -12.46 3.45
N THR A 119 1.31 -11.84 4.12
CA THR A 119 0.48 -12.45 5.15
C THR A 119 -0.93 -12.58 4.59
N LEU A 120 -1.43 -13.82 4.53
CA LEU A 120 -2.84 -14.08 4.25
C LEU A 120 -3.59 -13.87 5.55
N SER A 121 -4.56 -12.94 5.57
CA SER A 121 -5.34 -12.71 6.78
C SER A 121 -6.20 -13.93 7.10
N SER A 122 -6.19 -14.37 8.36
CA SER A 122 -7.10 -15.40 8.88
C SER A 122 -8.50 -14.84 9.20
N THR A 123 -8.75 -13.56 8.95
CA THR A 123 -10.06 -12.93 9.12
C THR A 123 -10.94 -13.09 7.86
N PRO A 124 -12.28 -13.11 8.00
CA PRO A 124 -13.20 -13.45 6.91
C PRO A 124 -13.29 -12.44 5.74
N LYS A 125 -12.45 -11.40 5.73
CA LYS A 125 -12.25 -10.56 4.55
C LYS A 125 -10.93 -10.97 3.88
N PRO A 126 -10.94 -11.40 2.61
CA PRO A 126 -9.72 -11.78 1.90
C PRO A 126 -8.89 -10.53 1.61
N LEU A 127 -8.16 -10.08 2.63
CA LEU A 127 -7.17 -9.03 2.51
C LEU A 127 -5.81 -9.69 2.64
N ALA A 128 -5.04 -9.61 1.57
CA ALA A 128 -3.61 -9.87 1.62
C ALA A 128 -2.93 -8.68 2.30
N SER A 129 -1.87 -8.95 3.04
CA SER A 129 -1.07 -7.91 3.69
C SER A 129 0.39 -8.11 3.34
N GLN A 130 1.00 -7.10 2.74
CA GLN A 130 2.45 -7.05 2.54
C GLN A 130 3.11 -6.39 3.75
N VAL A 131 4.10 -7.05 4.32
CA VAL A 131 4.86 -6.54 5.47
C VAL A 131 6.35 -6.52 5.12
N LEU A 132 7.02 -5.42 5.46
CA LEU A 132 8.47 -5.33 5.46
C LEU A 132 8.93 -4.71 6.78
N GLN A 133 9.81 -5.41 7.48
CA GLN A 133 10.43 -4.96 8.72
C GLN A 133 11.93 -5.18 8.66
N GLY A 134 12.68 -4.29 9.31
CA GLY A 134 14.12 -4.39 9.31
C GLY A 134 14.83 -3.33 10.13
N TYR A 135 16.13 -3.56 10.35
CA TYR A 135 17.01 -2.59 10.99
C TYR A 135 17.50 -1.57 9.97
N VAL A 136 17.56 -0.31 10.39
CA VAL A 136 18.00 0.81 9.57
C VAL A 136 19.40 1.22 9.99
N TYR A 137 20.25 1.44 8.99
CA TYR A 137 21.64 1.79 9.17
C TYR A 137 22.03 3.02 8.34
N ARG A 138 23.02 3.75 8.83
CA ARG A 138 23.73 4.82 8.15
C ARG A 138 25.15 4.37 7.84
N GLU A 139 25.66 4.65 6.65
CA GLU A 139 27.07 4.45 6.34
C GLU A 139 27.90 5.48 7.14
N GLN A 140 28.90 5.01 7.89
CA GLN A 140 29.83 5.91 8.56
C GLN A 140 30.90 6.33 7.56
N GLU A 141 30.86 7.60 7.15
CA GLU A 141 31.98 8.19 6.42
C GLU A 141 33.21 8.20 7.34
N TRP A 142 34.28 7.50 6.93
CA TRP A 142 35.59 7.63 7.58
C TRP A 142 36.10 9.04 7.31
N ASN A 143 36.21 9.84 8.37
CA ASN A 143 36.86 11.14 8.36
C ASN A 143 38.31 11.01 8.83
#